data_AF-A0A5Q4G7F8-F1
#
_entry.id   AF-A0A5Q4G7F8-F1
#
_cell.length_a   1.000
_cell.length_b   1.000
_cell.length_c   1.000
_cell.angle_alpha   90.00
_cell.angle_beta   90.00
_cell.angle_gamma   90.00
#
_symmetry.space_group_name_H-M   'P 1'
#
loop_
_entity.id
_entity.type
_entity.pdbx_description
1 polymer ?
#
loop_
_entity_poly.entity_id
_entity_poly.type
_entity_poly.pdbx_seq_one_letter_code
_entity_poly.pdbx_strand_id
1 'polypeptide(L)'
;MARTTRSISACSGSQCGDERPETLDHRGSRGSAHRRRVDLGAVLGGTPMPARWNAYIAAVASRDPAPDTFTGFGPAVTDWFVALASDDSRAFWRATRDVWQRDIRSPLEALLGELAAEVGGRVKLFRPYRDMRYASADAGPIKPQAGGLVRTAESASARYVEVSIEGFYAGRGMYRFERDQLERYRAAALEARSGERLEGLLVRAAADALEVGGDALKTVPRGVARDHPRAALLRRKGLFLGATLPPGAALETSAPRDHARRVWAAADEAIAWLDAHVGPSELPRPGRR
;
A
#
# COMPACT_ATOMS: atom_id res chain seq x y z
N MET A 1 -62.25 56.15 0.50
CA MET A 1 -62.38 56.69 1.87
C MET A 1 -61.08 56.44 2.63
N ALA A 2 -60.47 57.51 3.17
CA ALA A 2 -59.44 57.64 4.21
C ALA A 2 -58.36 56.53 4.35
N ARG A 3 -57.07 56.73 4.01
CA ARG A 3 -55.99 57.46 4.74
C ARG A 3 -56.05 57.33 6.27
N THR A 4 -54.99 56.79 6.89
CA THR A 4 -54.20 57.47 7.95
C THR A 4 -52.83 56.81 8.13
N THR A 5 -51.83 57.66 8.28
CA THR A 5 -50.38 57.46 8.32
C THR A 5 -49.85 57.59 9.77
N ARG A 6 -48.72 56.95 10.10
CA ARG A 6 -47.59 57.40 10.99
C ARG A 6 -46.68 56.17 11.21
N SER A 7 -45.39 56.10 10.85
CA SER A 7 -44.21 56.98 10.93
C SER A 7 -43.47 56.96 12.28
N ILE A 8 -42.33 56.22 12.28
CA ILE A 8 -40.97 56.51 12.79
C ILE A 8 -40.77 56.75 14.31
N SER A 9 -39.90 55.95 14.97
CA SER A 9 -38.56 56.38 15.43
C SER A 9 -37.76 55.26 16.12
N ALA A 10 -36.45 55.47 16.14
CA ALA A 10 -35.35 54.53 16.30
C ALA A 10 -34.98 54.17 17.75
N CYS A 11 -34.28 53.04 17.89
CA CYS A 11 -33.26 52.84 18.92
C CYS A 11 -32.05 52.10 18.32
N SER A 12 -30.91 52.78 18.37
CA SER A 12 -29.56 52.38 18.01
C SER A 12 -28.92 51.42 19.01
N GLY A 13 -28.05 50.51 18.55
CA GLY A 13 -27.23 49.67 19.43
C GLY A 13 -26.28 48.72 18.70
N SER A 14 -25.15 49.28 18.24
CA SER A 14 -23.80 48.72 18.06
C SER A 14 -23.50 47.20 17.94
N GLN A 15 -22.65 46.91 16.93
CA GLN A 15 -21.48 46.00 16.96
C GLN A 15 -21.65 44.47 16.79
N CYS A 16 -21.34 44.00 15.58
CA CYS A 16 -20.46 42.86 15.26
C CYS A 16 -20.31 42.88 13.73
N GLY A 17 -19.16 43.23 13.16
CA GLY A 17 -17.97 42.40 13.14
C GLY A 17 -17.79 41.89 11.71
N ASP A 18 -17.25 42.77 10.86
CA ASP A 18 -16.82 42.51 9.48
C ASP A 18 -15.50 41.75 9.54
N GLU A 19 -15.50 40.45 9.23
CA GLU A 19 -14.27 39.68 9.01
C GLU A 19 -14.43 38.80 7.77
N ARG A 20 -13.81 39.26 6.67
CA ARG A 20 -13.40 38.41 5.55
C ARG A 20 -12.25 37.52 6.02
N PRO A 21 -12.25 36.20 5.73
CA PRO A 21 -11.02 35.44 5.77
C PRO A 21 -10.34 35.50 4.40
N GLU A 22 -9.24 36.25 4.35
CA GLU A 22 -8.21 36.13 3.32
C GLU A 22 -7.49 34.77 3.44
N THR A 23 -7.55 34.02 2.34
CA THR A 23 -6.54 33.12 1.79
C THR A 23 -5.67 32.30 2.76
N LEU A 24 -6.06 31.04 2.96
CA LEU A 24 -5.16 29.99 3.44
C LEU A 24 -4.62 29.16 2.27
N ASP A 25 -3.30 29.22 2.14
CA ASP A 25 -2.40 28.57 1.19
C ASP A 25 -2.80 27.12 0.84
N HIS A 26 -3.08 26.88 -0.44
CA HIS A 26 -3.32 25.57 -1.01
C HIS A 26 -2.00 24.85 -1.29
N ARG A 27 -1.48 24.08 -0.32
CA ARG A 27 -0.44 23.07 -0.60
C ARG A 27 -0.97 21.64 -0.47
N GLY A 28 -0.81 20.92 -1.58
CA GLY A 28 -1.41 19.63 -1.91
C GLY A 28 -1.30 18.53 -0.86
N SER A 29 -2.44 17.92 -0.53
CA SER A 29 -2.50 16.65 0.18
C SER A 29 -2.16 15.50 -0.78
N ARG A 30 -0.93 14.99 -0.71
CA ARG A 30 -0.58 13.68 -1.27
C ARG A 30 -1.13 12.61 -0.31
N GLY A 31 -2.25 11.99 -0.68
CA GLY A 31 -2.85 10.91 0.09
C GLY A 31 -1.98 9.65 0.00
N SER A 32 -1.07 9.47 0.96
CA SER A 32 -0.62 8.13 1.34
C SER A 32 -1.73 7.54 2.20
N ALA A 33 -2.29 6.40 1.79
CA ALA A 33 -3.19 5.62 2.63
C ALA A 33 -2.58 5.49 4.03
N HIS A 34 -3.39 5.82 5.04
CA HIS A 34 -3.05 5.75 6.46
C HIS A 34 -2.75 4.29 6.83
N ARG A 35 -1.51 3.85 6.58
CA ARG A 35 -0.90 2.79 7.40
C ARG A 35 -0.78 3.38 8.80
N ARG A 36 -1.14 2.62 9.83
CA ARG A 36 -0.77 2.98 11.20
C ARG A 36 0.74 3.10 11.23
N ARG A 37 1.23 4.33 11.23
CA ARG A 37 2.66 4.64 11.38
C ARG A 37 3.07 4.00 12.68
N VAL A 38 3.87 2.93 12.62
CA VAL A 38 4.53 2.42 13.81
C VAL A 38 5.27 3.61 14.42
N ASP A 39 5.06 3.87 15.70
CA ASP A 39 5.80 4.90 16.41
C ASP A 39 7.27 4.48 16.41
N LEU A 40 8.02 5.03 15.46
CA LEU A 40 9.45 4.79 15.33
C LEU A 40 10.18 5.21 16.62
N GLY A 41 9.64 6.14 17.42
CA GLY A 41 10.19 6.49 18.73
C GLY A 41 10.03 5.39 19.78
N ALA A 42 8.98 4.57 19.69
CA ALA A 42 8.78 3.41 20.56
C ALA A 42 9.63 2.20 20.14
N VAL A 43 9.96 2.07 18.84
CA VAL A 43 10.83 1.00 18.31
C VAL A 43 12.31 1.35 18.41
N LEU A 44 12.66 2.61 18.19
CA LEU A 44 14.05 3.13 18.15
C LEU A 44 14.49 3.68 19.51
N GLY A 45 14.02 3.11 20.63
CA GLY A 45 14.39 3.55 21.98
C GLY A 45 15.91 3.61 22.17
N GLY A 46 16.50 4.77 21.85
CA GLY A 46 17.86 5.23 22.15
C GLY A 46 19.04 4.30 21.87
N THR A 47 18.87 3.14 21.24
CA THR A 47 19.93 2.13 21.19
C THR A 47 20.74 2.32 19.91
N PRO A 48 22.04 2.66 19.98
CA PRO A 48 22.91 2.60 18.81
C PRO A 48 22.91 1.16 18.25
N MET A 49 23.27 1.00 16.98
CA MET A 49 23.32 -0.29 16.26
C MET A 49 23.65 -1.46 17.21
N PRO A 50 22.83 -2.53 17.28
CA PRO A 50 23.06 -3.58 18.25
C PRO A 50 24.46 -4.16 18.07
N ALA A 51 25.19 -4.37 19.18
CA ALA A 51 26.60 -4.75 19.20
C ALA A 51 26.95 -6.00 18.35
N ARG A 52 25.93 -6.78 17.95
CA ARG A 52 26.02 -7.91 17.02
C ARG A 52 26.28 -7.54 15.56
N TRP A 53 26.14 -6.28 15.14
CA TRP A 53 26.16 -5.89 13.72
C TRP A 53 27.53 -6.05 13.04
N ASN A 54 28.61 -5.61 13.69
CA ASN A 54 29.96 -5.75 13.13
C ASN A 54 30.41 -7.22 13.08
N ALA A 55 30.07 -8.00 14.11
CA ALA A 55 30.33 -9.44 14.16
C ALA A 55 29.51 -10.21 13.10
N TYR A 56 28.26 -9.78 12.87
CA TYR A 56 27.41 -10.34 11.83
C TYR A 56 28.00 -10.07 10.45
N ILE A 57 28.31 -8.82 10.09
CA ILE A 57 28.92 -8.46 8.79
C ILE A 57 30.19 -9.29 8.53
N ALA A 58 31.06 -9.44 9.53
CA ALA A 58 32.28 -10.23 9.42
C ALA A 58 32.00 -11.73 9.21
N ALA A 59 30.97 -12.28 9.84
CA ALA A 59 30.61 -13.68 9.74
C ALA A 59 29.91 -14.05 8.41
N VAL A 60 29.33 -13.09 7.68
CA VAL A 60 28.52 -13.43 6.49
C VAL A 60 29.29 -13.46 5.18
N ALA A 61 30.54 -13.02 5.18
CA ALA A 61 31.44 -13.07 4.00
C ALA A 61 31.84 -14.50 3.60
N SER A 62 31.38 -15.54 4.31
CA SER A 62 31.82 -16.94 4.16
C SER A 62 30.69 -17.96 3.90
N ARG A 63 29.45 -17.54 3.58
CA ARG A 63 28.32 -18.47 3.35
C ARG A 63 27.90 -18.59 1.87
N ASP A 64 27.48 -19.81 1.54
CA ASP A 64 27.11 -20.36 0.22
C ASP A 64 26.07 -19.57 -0.60
N PRO A 65 26.00 -19.82 -1.93
CA PRO A 65 25.08 -19.14 -2.84
C PRO A 65 23.59 -19.27 -2.47
N ALA A 66 22.77 -18.40 -3.08
CA ALA A 66 21.33 -18.29 -2.84
C ALA A 66 20.60 -19.65 -2.91
N PRO A 67 19.67 -19.93 -1.98
CA PRO A 67 18.92 -21.18 -2.02
C PRO A 67 17.87 -21.16 -3.15
N ASP A 68 17.74 -22.28 -3.87
CA ASP A 68 16.67 -22.50 -4.86
C ASP A 68 15.27 -22.59 -4.20
N THR A 69 15.22 -22.71 -2.88
CA THR A 69 14.00 -22.90 -2.08
C THR A 69 13.94 -21.87 -0.95
N PHE A 70 12.77 -21.29 -0.71
CA PHE A 70 12.52 -20.37 0.38
C PHE A 70 12.37 -21.11 1.72
N THR A 71 13.33 -20.89 2.61
CA THR A 71 13.30 -21.41 3.99
C THR A 71 13.07 -20.32 5.04
N GLY A 72 12.98 -19.06 4.61
CA GLY A 72 12.92 -17.89 5.48
C GLY A 72 13.85 -16.77 5.01
N PHE A 73 13.60 -15.56 5.51
CA PHE A 73 14.56 -14.46 5.40
C PHE A 73 15.76 -14.71 6.32
N GLY A 74 16.88 -14.06 6.03
CA GLY A 74 18.06 -14.18 6.89
C GLY A 74 17.87 -13.50 8.24
N PRO A 75 18.66 -13.88 9.26
CA PRO A 75 18.47 -13.45 10.65
C PRO A 75 18.66 -11.95 10.89
N ALA A 76 19.25 -11.23 9.92
CA ALA A 76 19.39 -9.78 9.98
C ALA A 76 18.28 -9.01 9.27
N VAL A 77 17.23 -9.65 8.73
CA VAL A 77 16.19 -8.96 7.96
C VAL A 77 15.57 -7.78 8.72
N THR A 78 15.16 -7.99 9.97
CA THR A 78 14.54 -6.95 10.81
C THR A 78 15.57 -5.87 11.17
N ASP A 79 16.74 -6.28 11.67
CA ASP A 79 17.81 -5.38 12.08
C ASP A 79 18.30 -4.49 10.92
N TRP A 80 18.38 -5.04 9.71
CA TRP A 80 18.82 -4.28 8.53
C TRP A 80 17.82 -3.17 8.18
N PHE A 81 16.51 -3.41 8.30
CA PHE A 81 15.51 -2.36 8.08
C PHE A 81 15.49 -1.32 9.21
N VAL A 82 15.71 -1.72 10.47
CA VAL A 82 15.89 -0.80 11.61
C VAL A 82 17.10 0.10 11.39
N ALA A 83 18.22 -0.49 10.95
CA ALA A 83 19.44 0.21 10.60
C ALA A 83 19.21 1.20 9.45
N LEU A 84 18.54 0.76 8.38
CA LEU A 84 18.23 1.59 7.23
C LEU A 84 17.35 2.79 7.60
N ALA A 85 16.41 2.62 8.54
CA ALA A 85 15.57 3.72 9.03
C ALA A 85 16.39 4.80 9.77
N SER A 86 17.56 4.43 10.30
CA SER A 86 18.45 5.31 11.04
C SER A 86 19.55 5.94 10.16
N ASP A 87 20.05 5.18 9.18
CA ASP A 87 21.07 5.60 8.23
C ASP A 87 20.80 4.99 6.85
N ASP A 88 20.41 5.84 5.88
CA ASP A 88 20.17 5.46 4.49
C ASP A 88 21.28 5.95 3.54
N SER A 89 22.45 6.27 4.10
CA SER A 89 23.58 6.80 3.35
C SER A 89 24.16 5.79 2.36
N ARG A 90 24.91 6.31 1.38
CA ARG A 90 25.67 5.45 0.45
C ARG A 90 26.73 4.60 1.17
N ALA A 91 27.27 5.10 2.28
CA ALA A 91 28.27 4.38 3.07
C ALA A 91 27.63 3.17 3.76
N PHE A 92 26.49 3.37 4.44
CA PHE A 92 25.69 2.30 5.02
C PHE A 92 25.34 1.24 3.98
N TRP A 93 24.82 1.65 2.82
CA TRP A 93 24.45 0.71 1.77
C TRP A 93 25.63 -0.10 1.25
N ARG A 94 26.79 0.54 1.02
CA ARG A 94 27.99 -0.18 0.57
C ARG A 94 28.46 -1.20 1.60
N ALA A 95 28.47 -0.82 2.88
CA ALA A 95 28.90 -1.69 3.97
C ALA A 95 27.95 -2.87 4.21
N THR A 96 26.66 -2.73 3.89
CA THR A 96 25.62 -3.72 4.21
C THR A 96 25.01 -4.38 2.98
N ARG A 97 25.57 -4.13 1.78
CA ARG A 97 25.06 -4.66 0.51
C ARG A 97 24.95 -6.18 0.51
N ASP A 98 25.95 -6.86 1.04
CA ASP A 98 25.98 -8.33 1.03
C ASP A 98 24.99 -8.92 2.04
N VAL A 99 24.73 -8.21 3.15
CA VAL A 99 23.63 -8.51 4.07
C VAL A 99 22.28 -8.39 3.36
N TRP A 100 22.02 -7.26 2.70
CA TRP A 100 20.80 -7.08 1.93
C TRP A 100 20.63 -8.15 0.83
N GLN A 101 21.70 -8.47 0.10
CA GLN A 101 21.65 -9.45 -0.97
C GLN A 101 21.29 -10.85 -0.45
N ARG A 102 21.96 -11.29 0.61
CA ARG A 102 21.84 -12.66 1.14
C ARG A 102 20.61 -12.86 2.01
N ASP A 103 20.29 -11.91 2.87
CA ASP A 103 19.23 -12.09 3.88
C ASP A 103 17.87 -11.60 3.42
N ILE A 104 17.83 -10.73 2.41
CA ILE A 104 16.60 -10.07 1.97
C ILE A 104 16.32 -10.40 0.50
N ARG A 105 17.21 -10.02 -0.41
CA ARG A 105 16.95 -10.14 -1.84
C ARG A 105 16.85 -11.60 -2.28
N SER A 106 17.84 -12.42 -1.95
CA SER A 106 17.90 -13.80 -2.42
C SER A 106 16.73 -14.64 -1.89
N PRO A 107 16.37 -14.58 -0.58
CA PRO A 107 15.18 -15.25 -0.07
C PRO A 107 13.88 -14.72 -0.71
N LEU A 108 13.77 -13.41 -0.95
CA LEU A 108 12.60 -12.83 -1.62
C LEU A 108 12.47 -13.34 -3.08
N GLU A 109 13.59 -13.52 -3.77
CA GLU A 109 13.63 -14.06 -5.13
C GLU A 109 13.21 -15.54 -5.15
N ALA A 110 13.73 -16.36 -4.23
CA ALA A 110 13.31 -17.76 -4.05
C ALA A 110 11.80 -17.86 -3.72
N LEU A 111 11.32 -17.05 -2.78
CA LEU A 111 9.91 -16.99 -2.38
C LEU A 111 8.99 -16.67 -3.55
N LEU A 112 9.32 -15.62 -4.32
CA LEU A 112 8.55 -15.23 -5.49
C LEU A 112 8.62 -16.29 -6.59
N GLY A 113 9.77 -16.96 -6.75
CA GLY A 113 9.96 -18.06 -7.69
C GLY A 113 9.02 -19.23 -7.41
N GLU A 114 9.01 -19.73 -6.18
CA GLU A 114 8.09 -20.81 -5.75
C GLU A 114 6.63 -20.42 -5.94
N LEU A 115 6.25 -19.25 -5.42
CA LEU A 115 4.87 -18.76 -5.50
C LEU A 115 4.42 -18.51 -6.93
N ALA A 116 5.34 -18.13 -7.83
CA ALA A 116 5.03 -17.99 -9.26
C ALA A 116 4.87 -19.35 -9.95
N ALA A 117 5.68 -20.35 -9.60
CA ALA A 117 5.56 -21.70 -10.16
C ALA A 117 4.20 -22.33 -9.81
N GLU A 118 3.72 -22.13 -8.58
CA GLU A 118 2.42 -22.64 -8.11
C GLU A 118 1.23 -22.09 -8.91
N VAL A 119 1.28 -20.81 -9.30
CA VAL A 119 0.15 -20.11 -9.93
C VAL A 119 0.34 -19.88 -11.43
N GLY A 120 1.40 -20.41 -12.03
CA GLY A 120 1.71 -20.20 -13.45
C GLY A 120 2.05 -18.74 -13.80
N GLY A 121 2.69 -18.01 -12.88
CA GLY A 121 2.92 -16.58 -12.98
C GLY A 121 4.32 -16.16 -13.45
N ARG A 122 4.47 -14.88 -13.77
CA ARG A 122 5.74 -14.20 -14.02
C ARG A 122 6.13 -13.34 -12.82
N VAL A 123 7.36 -13.52 -12.33
CA VAL A 123 7.93 -12.72 -11.25
C VAL A 123 8.40 -11.35 -11.77
N LYS A 124 8.16 -10.31 -10.97
CA LYS A 124 8.84 -9.03 -11.08
C LYS A 124 9.32 -8.59 -9.71
N LEU A 125 10.63 -8.67 -9.49
CA LEU A 125 11.29 -8.13 -8.32
C LEU A 125 11.51 -6.61 -8.47
N PHE A 126 11.32 -5.85 -7.40
CA PHE A 126 11.55 -4.41 -7.43
C PHE A 126 12.99 -4.05 -7.06
N ARG A 127 13.52 -3.02 -7.73
CA ARG A 127 14.82 -2.44 -7.36
C ARG A 127 14.76 -1.80 -5.96
N PRO A 128 15.84 -1.88 -5.17
CA PRO A 128 15.92 -1.26 -3.84
C PRO A 128 15.93 0.28 -3.91
N TYR A 129 16.46 0.86 -4.99
CA TYR A 129 16.59 2.31 -5.12
C TYR A 129 15.30 3.02 -5.55
N ARG A 130 15.05 4.19 -4.96
CA ARG A 130 13.97 5.11 -5.33
C ARG A 130 14.41 5.99 -6.52
N ASP A 131 13.46 6.35 -7.39
CA ASP A 131 13.72 7.41 -8.38
C ASP A 131 13.61 8.77 -7.69
N MET A 132 14.75 9.41 -7.45
CA MET A 132 14.80 10.66 -6.69
C MET A 132 14.17 11.84 -7.43
N ARG A 133 13.97 11.77 -8.75
CA ARG A 133 13.33 12.85 -9.53
C ARG A 133 11.87 13.06 -9.16
N TYR A 134 11.21 12.01 -8.66
CA TYR A 134 9.79 12.02 -8.30
C TYR A 134 9.56 11.79 -6.80
N ALA A 135 10.63 11.60 -6.04
CA ALA A 135 10.57 11.42 -4.59
C ALA A 135 10.18 12.73 -3.90
N SER A 136 9.54 12.65 -2.72
CA SER A 136 9.41 13.81 -1.83
C SER A 136 10.78 14.20 -1.29
N ALA A 137 10.93 15.45 -0.86
CA ALA A 137 12.17 15.95 -0.25
C ALA A 137 12.63 15.09 0.94
N ASP A 138 11.67 14.57 1.71
CA ASP A 138 11.95 13.78 2.91
C ASP A 138 12.18 12.28 2.64
N ALA A 139 12.14 11.84 1.37
CA ALA A 139 12.30 10.42 1.03
C ALA A 139 13.76 10.09 0.72
N GLY A 140 14.30 9.10 1.43
CA GLY A 140 15.63 8.54 1.20
C GLY A 140 15.88 7.91 -0.18
N PRO A 141 17.15 7.71 -0.59
CA PRO A 141 17.50 7.08 -1.86
C PRO A 141 17.16 5.58 -1.90
N ILE A 142 17.06 4.94 -0.74
CA ILE A 142 16.76 3.51 -0.59
C ILE A 142 15.31 3.36 -0.12
N LYS A 143 14.61 2.35 -0.63
CA LYS A 143 13.25 2.03 -0.18
C LYS A 143 13.31 1.38 1.21
N PRO A 144 12.43 1.78 2.16
CA PRO A 144 12.34 1.15 3.48
C PRO A 144 11.69 -0.25 3.45
N GLN A 145 11.52 -0.83 2.27
CA GLN A 145 10.97 -2.16 2.05
C GLN A 145 11.58 -2.80 0.80
N ALA A 146 11.66 -4.13 0.79
CA ALA A 146 12.00 -4.93 -0.37
C ALA A 146 10.77 -5.75 -0.78
N GLY A 147 10.40 -5.71 -2.06
CA GLY A 147 9.18 -6.36 -2.51
C GLY A 147 9.20 -6.71 -3.99
N GLY A 148 8.19 -7.47 -4.39
CA GLY A 148 7.99 -7.90 -5.75
C GLY A 148 6.57 -8.40 -5.96
N LEU A 149 6.28 -8.80 -7.18
CA LEU A 149 4.97 -9.29 -7.53
C LEU A 149 5.04 -10.49 -8.46
N VAL A 150 3.94 -11.23 -8.47
CA VAL A 150 3.62 -12.29 -9.43
C VAL A 150 2.38 -11.85 -10.21
N ARG A 151 2.46 -11.94 -11.53
CA ARG A 151 1.33 -11.72 -12.45
C ARG A 151 1.08 -12.94 -13.30
N THR A 152 -0.18 -13.29 -13.49
CA THR A 152 -0.60 -14.37 -14.39
C THR A 152 -1.24 -13.75 -15.63
N ALA A 153 -1.40 -14.52 -16.72
CA ALA A 153 -1.95 -13.99 -17.96
C ALA A 153 -3.47 -13.80 -17.90
N GLU A 154 -4.12 -14.54 -17.01
CA GLU A 154 -5.57 -14.68 -16.87
C GLU A 154 -6.19 -13.57 -16.01
N SER A 155 -5.37 -12.83 -15.25
CA SER A 155 -5.85 -11.81 -14.31
C SER A 155 -5.13 -10.49 -14.52
N ALA A 156 -5.90 -9.39 -14.49
CA ALA A 156 -5.34 -8.05 -14.48
C ALA A 156 -4.88 -7.63 -13.07
N SER A 157 -5.21 -8.41 -12.05
CA SER A 157 -4.71 -8.24 -10.69
C SER A 157 -3.30 -8.81 -10.54
N ALA A 158 -2.55 -8.26 -9.58
CA ALA A 158 -1.23 -8.77 -9.22
C ALA A 158 -1.26 -9.35 -7.80
N ARG A 159 -0.43 -10.38 -7.59
CA ARG A 159 -0.05 -10.89 -6.26
C ARG A 159 1.21 -10.16 -5.83
N TYR A 160 1.21 -9.55 -4.65
CA TYR A 160 2.27 -8.69 -4.15
C TYR A 160 2.78 -9.19 -2.81
N VAL A 161 4.09 -9.08 -2.60
CA VAL A 161 4.72 -9.24 -1.29
C VAL A 161 5.76 -8.16 -1.04
N GLU A 162 5.91 -7.75 0.22
CA GLU A 162 7.04 -6.94 0.68
C GLU A 162 7.47 -7.34 2.09
N VAL A 163 8.74 -7.16 2.38
CA VAL A 163 9.31 -7.22 3.73
C VAL A 163 9.87 -5.85 4.09
N SER A 164 9.63 -5.42 5.33
CA SER A 164 10.06 -4.13 5.88
C SER A 164 10.22 -4.22 7.40
N ILE A 165 10.49 -3.08 8.05
CA ILE A 165 10.46 -2.98 9.51
C ILE A 165 9.07 -3.34 10.11
N GLU A 166 7.99 -3.22 9.33
CA GLU A 166 6.63 -3.55 9.76
C GLU A 166 6.32 -5.06 9.67
N GLY A 167 7.26 -5.86 9.18
CA GLY A 167 7.10 -7.30 8.98
C GLY A 167 6.99 -7.68 7.50
N PHE A 168 6.17 -8.69 7.20
CA PHE A 168 5.97 -9.21 5.86
C PHE A 168 4.52 -9.01 5.42
N TYR A 169 4.32 -8.16 4.41
CA TYR A 169 3.01 -7.92 3.83
C TYR A 169 2.81 -8.78 2.60
N ALA A 170 1.62 -9.38 2.48
CA ALA A 170 1.11 -9.96 1.26
C ALA A 170 -0.18 -9.26 0.86
N GLY A 171 -0.38 -9.05 -0.43
CA GLY A 171 -1.63 -8.48 -0.95
C GLY A 171 -1.93 -8.94 -2.36
N ARG A 172 -3.18 -8.81 -2.79
CA ARG A 172 -3.63 -9.15 -4.13
C ARG A 172 -4.70 -8.18 -4.61
N GLY A 173 -4.59 -7.74 -5.86
CA GLY A 173 -5.61 -6.93 -6.53
C GLY A 173 -5.05 -5.97 -7.56
N MET A 174 -5.85 -4.95 -7.85
CA MET A 174 -5.51 -3.87 -8.78
C MET A 174 -5.12 -2.63 -7.99
N TYR A 175 -3.82 -2.38 -7.89
CA TYR A 175 -3.29 -1.22 -7.14
C TYR A 175 -3.86 0.11 -7.63
N ARG A 176 -4.09 0.22 -8.94
CA ARG A 176 -4.71 1.37 -9.61
C ARG A 176 -5.50 0.88 -10.80
N PHE A 177 -6.68 1.44 -11.00
CA PHE A 177 -7.46 1.31 -12.23
C PHE A 177 -7.01 2.34 -13.25
N GLU A 178 -6.85 1.91 -14.50
CA GLU A 178 -6.83 2.80 -15.66
C GLU A 178 -8.23 3.41 -15.89
N ARG A 179 -8.33 4.41 -16.78
CA ARG A 179 -9.58 5.15 -17.00
C ARG A 179 -10.74 4.23 -17.40
N ASP A 180 -10.51 3.33 -18.35
CA ASP A 180 -11.51 2.38 -18.85
C ASP A 180 -11.90 1.35 -17.78
N GLN A 181 -10.93 0.85 -17.01
CA GLN A 181 -11.16 -0.03 -15.86
C GLN A 181 -12.00 0.67 -14.78
N LEU A 182 -11.72 1.94 -14.50
CA LEU A 182 -12.45 2.72 -13.50
C LEU A 182 -13.91 2.94 -13.89
N GLU A 183 -14.18 3.12 -15.19
CA GLU A 183 -15.54 3.22 -15.73
C GLU A 183 -16.29 1.89 -15.56
N ARG A 184 -15.69 0.77 -15.96
CA ARG A 184 -16.28 -0.58 -15.78
C ARG A 184 -16.50 -0.94 -14.32
N TYR A 185 -15.51 -0.70 -13.47
CA TYR A 185 -15.59 -0.91 -12.02
C TYR A 185 -16.78 -0.15 -11.41
N ARG A 186 -16.93 1.13 -11.73
CA ARG A 186 -18.03 1.95 -11.18
C ARG A 186 -19.39 1.54 -11.72
N ALA A 187 -19.49 1.17 -13.00
CA ALA A 187 -20.73 0.66 -13.56
C ALA A 187 -21.18 -0.64 -12.85
N ALA A 188 -20.27 -1.59 -12.70
CA ALA A 188 -20.53 -2.84 -11.98
C ALA A 188 -20.80 -2.64 -10.49
N ALA A 189 -20.16 -1.64 -9.87
CA ALA A 189 -20.40 -1.28 -8.48
C ALA A 189 -21.68 -0.43 -8.28
N LEU A 190 -22.34 0.05 -9.33
CA LEU A 190 -23.66 0.71 -9.29
C LEU A 190 -24.81 -0.27 -9.55
N GLU A 191 -24.57 -1.31 -10.34
CA GLU A 191 -25.54 -2.40 -10.55
C GLU A 191 -25.86 -3.10 -9.21
N ALA A 192 -27.13 -3.34 -8.93
CA ALA A 192 -27.60 -3.76 -7.61
C ALA A 192 -26.97 -5.07 -7.15
N ARG A 193 -27.07 -6.14 -7.95
CA ARG A 193 -26.61 -7.48 -7.55
C ARG A 193 -25.09 -7.56 -7.45
N SER A 194 -24.39 -7.04 -8.44
CA SER A 194 -22.94 -7.03 -8.54
C SER A 194 -22.32 -6.17 -7.45
N GLY A 195 -22.88 -4.99 -7.19
CA GLY A 195 -22.40 -4.09 -6.13
C GLY A 195 -22.63 -4.67 -4.73
N GLU A 196 -23.82 -5.21 -4.45
CA GLU A 196 -24.11 -5.88 -3.17
C GLU A 196 -23.19 -7.08 -2.95
N ARG A 197 -22.94 -7.87 -4.01
CA ARG A 197 -21.96 -8.96 -3.96
C ARG A 197 -20.58 -8.46 -3.58
N LEU A 198 -20.09 -7.39 -4.21
CA LEU A 198 -18.78 -6.81 -3.88
C LEU A 198 -18.72 -6.34 -2.42
N GLU A 199 -19.75 -5.65 -1.92
CA GLU A 199 -19.82 -5.24 -0.51
C GLU A 199 -19.71 -6.45 0.44
N GLY A 200 -20.48 -7.51 0.17
CA GLY A 200 -20.43 -8.74 0.95
C GLY A 200 -19.05 -9.40 0.94
N LEU A 201 -18.38 -9.44 -0.21
CA LEU A 201 -17.01 -9.97 -0.34
C LEU A 201 -16.01 -9.16 0.49
N LEU A 202 -16.14 -7.83 0.50
CA LEU A 202 -15.25 -6.97 1.28
C LEU A 202 -15.51 -7.04 2.78
N VAL A 203 -16.76 -7.24 3.20
CA VAL A 203 -17.12 -7.51 4.59
C VAL A 203 -16.52 -8.84 5.06
N ARG A 204 -16.61 -9.90 4.24
CA ARG A 204 -15.99 -11.20 4.54
C ARG A 204 -14.47 -11.09 4.63
N ALA A 205 -13.83 -10.43 3.66
CA ALA A 205 -12.39 -10.21 3.70
C ALA A 205 -11.95 -9.46 4.97
N ALA A 206 -12.72 -8.45 5.40
CA ALA A 206 -12.44 -7.74 6.65
C ALA A 206 -12.63 -8.64 7.89
N ALA A 207 -13.62 -9.54 7.88
CA ALA A 207 -13.82 -10.53 8.95
C ALA A 207 -12.67 -11.54 9.03
N ASP A 208 -12.06 -11.87 7.90
CA ASP A 208 -10.83 -12.69 7.80
C ASP A 208 -9.55 -11.89 8.10
N ALA A 209 -9.68 -10.68 8.65
CA ALA A 209 -8.59 -9.75 8.98
C ALA A 209 -7.75 -9.26 7.79
N LEU A 210 -8.32 -9.24 6.57
CA LEU A 210 -7.71 -8.57 5.43
C LEU A 210 -8.05 -7.08 5.42
N GLU A 211 -7.03 -6.26 5.17
CA GLU A 211 -7.16 -4.84 4.86
C GLU A 211 -7.73 -4.64 3.45
N VAL A 212 -8.76 -3.81 3.32
CA VAL A 212 -9.29 -3.38 2.02
C VAL A 212 -8.63 -2.08 1.54
N GLY A 213 -7.51 -2.22 0.84
CA GLY A 213 -6.70 -1.11 0.34
C GLY A 213 -7.14 -0.53 -1.01
N GLY A 214 -6.39 0.50 -1.43
CA GLY A 214 -6.60 1.24 -2.68
C GLY A 214 -6.89 2.72 -2.46
N ASP A 215 -6.30 3.57 -3.28
CA ASP A 215 -6.55 5.02 -3.22
C ASP A 215 -8.04 5.32 -3.43
N ALA A 216 -8.56 6.35 -2.75
CA ALA A 216 -9.94 6.79 -2.90
C ALA A 216 -10.01 8.31 -3.11
N LEU A 217 -11.02 8.74 -3.88
CA LEU A 217 -11.41 10.15 -3.98
C LEU A 217 -11.88 10.68 -2.62
N LYS A 218 -11.75 11.98 -2.39
CA LYS A 218 -12.31 12.63 -1.18
C LYS A 218 -13.84 12.69 -1.20
N THR A 219 -14.41 12.88 -2.39
CA THR A 219 -15.85 12.98 -2.62
C THR A 219 -16.30 11.91 -3.61
N VAL A 220 -17.61 11.63 -3.63
CA VAL A 220 -18.19 10.76 -4.64
C VAL A 220 -17.95 11.30 -6.07
N PRO A 221 -17.88 10.42 -7.08
CA PRO A 221 -17.81 10.84 -8.48
C PRO A 221 -19.02 11.69 -8.88
N ARG A 222 -18.83 12.53 -9.90
CA ARG A 222 -19.92 13.33 -10.48
C ARG A 222 -21.06 12.41 -10.96
N GLY A 223 -22.30 12.81 -10.70
CA GLY A 223 -23.50 12.05 -11.07
C GLY A 223 -23.94 10.99 -10.05
N VAL A 224 -23.20 10.82 -8.94
CA VAL A 224 -23.58 9.94 -7.84
C VAL A 224 -24.09 10.79 -6.68
N ALA A 225 -25.23 10.41 -6.10
CA ALA A 225 -25.75 11.05 -4.88
C ALA A 225 -24.75 10.90 -3.73
N ARG A 226 -24.58 11.95 -2.92
CA ARG A 226 -23.57 11.97 -1.85
C ARG A 226 -23.80 10.88 -0.79
N ASP A 227 -25.07 10.53 -0.58
CA ASP A 227 -25.60 9.54 0.36
C ASP A 227 -25.87 8.17 -0.28
N HIS A 228 -25.41 7.93 -1.52
CA HIS A 228 -25.57 6.64 -2.18
C HIS A 228 -24.99 5.52 -1.30
N PRO A 229 -25.70 4.38 -1.12
CA PRO A 229 -25.28 3.32 -0.18
C PRO A 229 -23.85 2.82 -0.47
N ARG A 230 -23.49 2.74 -1.76
CA ARG A 230 -22.17 2.31 -2.25
C ARG A 230 -21.15 3.44 -2.45
N ALA A 231 -21.36 4.62 -1.89
CA ALA A 231 -20.49 5.78 -2.07
C ALA A 231 -19.01 5.49 -1.76
N ALA A 232 -18.72 4.68 -0.73
CA ALA A 232 -17.37 4.27 -0.38
C ALA A 232 -16.67 3.48 -1.49
N LEU A 233 -17.39 2.54 -2.14
CA LEU A 233 -16.87 1.77 -3.27
C LEU A 233 -16.60 2.64 -4.48
N LEU A 234 -17.53 3.54 -4.81
CA LEU A 234 -17.47 4.37 -6.02
C LEU A 234 -16.31 5.39 -5.99
N ARG A 235 -15.86 5.76 -4.78
CA ARG A 235 -14.70 6.63 -4.56
C ARG A 235 -13.38 5.94 -4.87
N ARG A 236 -13.31 4.60 -4.82
CA ARG A 236 -12.05 3.87 -5.03
C ARG A 236 -11.48 4.10 -6.43
N LYS A 237 -10.15 4.15 -6.50
CA LYS A 237 -9.33 4.29 -7.71
C LYS A 237 -8.42 3.08 -7.95
N GLY A 238 -8.54 2.09 -7.08
CA GLY A 238 -7.88 0.79 -7.08
C GLY A 238 -8.52 -0.03 -5.96
N LEU A 239 -8.37 -1.34 -6.01
CA LEU A 239 -8.88 -2.24 -4.99
C LEU A 239 -7.93 -3.42 -4.85
N PHE A 240 -7.45 -3.65 -3.62
CA PHE A 240 -6.67 -4.82 -3.26
C PHE A 240 -6.99 -5.23 -1.83
N LEU A 241 -6.77 -6.50 -1.54
CA LEU A 241 -6.89 -7.09 -0.22
C LEU A 241 -5.50 -7.54 0.23
N GLY A 242 -5.16 -7.34 1.51
CA GLY A 242 -3.88 -7.81 2.02
C GLY A 242 -3.79 -7.85 3.54
N ALA A 243 -2.73 -8.45 4.05
CA ALA A 243 -2.47 -8.52 5.47
C ALA A 243 -0.97 -8.60 5.75
N THR A 244 -0.57 -8.17 6.94
CA THR A 244 0.81 -8.19 7.41
C THR A 244 1.03 -9.29 8.43
N LEU A 245 2.03 -10.13 8.19
CA LEU A 245 2.68 -10.94 9.20
C LEU A 245 3.61 -10.03 10.01
N PRO A 246 3.43 -9.87 11.33
CA PRO A 246 4.25 -8.97 12.15
C PRO A 246 5.75 -9.31 12.10
N PRO A 247 6.63 -8.35 12.44
CA PRO A 247 8.06 -8.61 12.51
C PRO A 247 8.38 -9.60 13.64
N GLY A 248 9.41 -10.42 13.46
CA GLY A 248 9.86 -11.39 14.45
C GLY A 248 10.45 -12.64 13.82
N ALA A 249 10.78 -13.64 14.66
CA ALA A 249 11.43 -14.88 14.26
C ALA A 249 10.66 -15.67 13.18
N ALA A 250 9.34 -15.46 13.07
CA ALA A 250 8.53 -16.08 12.01
C ALA A 250 9.04 -15.70 10.59
N LEU A 251 9.62 -14.51 10.41
CA LEU A 251 10.18 -14.10 9.12
C LEU A 251 11.36 -14.98 8.68
N GLU A 252 12.05 -15.61 9.62
CA GLU A 252 13.21 -16.48 9.39
C GLU A 252 12.81 -17.95 9.14
N THR A 253 11.53 -18.19 8.86
CA THR A 253 10.95 -19.53 8.63
C THR A 253 10.13 -19.56 7.33
N SER A 254 9.41 -20.65 7.06
CA SER A 254 8.46 -20.71 5.95
C SER A 254 7.20 -19.84 6.14
N ALA A 255 6.98 -19.27 7.33
CA ALA A 255 5.75 -18.54 7.66
C ALA A 255 5.38 -17.41 6.67
N PRO A 256 6.31 -16.62 6.08
CA PRO A 256 5.98 -15.64 5.04
C PRO A 256 5.35 -16.27 3.79
N ARG A 257 5.82 -17.45 3.37
CA ARG A 257 5.24 -18.19 2.24
C ARG A 257 3.83 -18.63 2.55
N ASP A 258 3.63 -19.23 3.72
CA ASP A 258 2.31 -19.73 4.13
C ASP A 258 1.33 -18.57 4.35
N HIS A 259 1.81 -17.44 4.86
CA HIS A 259 1.05 -16.20 4.97
C HIS A 259 0.63 -15.66 3.61
N ALA A 260 1.55 -15.57 2.64
CA ALA A 260 1.23 -15.12 1.28
C ALA A 260 0.15 -15.99 0.62
N ARG A 261 0.28 -17.33 0.73
CA ARG A 261 -0.72 -18.27 0.23
C ARG A 261 -2.09 -18.04 0.85
N ARG A 262 -2.17 -17.95 2.19
CA ARG A 262 -3.44 -17.71 2.90
C ARG A 262 -4.09 -16.40 2.49
N VAL A 263 -3.33 -15.30 2.46
CA VAL A 263 -3.86 -13.97 2.10
C VAL A 263 -4.36 -13.95 0.66
N TRP A 264 -3.63 -14.55 -0.28
CA TRP A 264 -4.03 -14.56 -1.68
C TRP A 264 -5.25 -15.45 -1.95
N ALA A 265 -5.38 -16.56 -1.21
CA ALA A 265 -6.54 -17.43 -1.27
C ALA A 265 -7.78 -16.74 -0.69
N ALA A 266 -7.66 -16.08 0.46
CA ALA A 266 -8.76 -15.31 1.06
C ALA A 266 -9.24 -14.15 0.17
N ALA A 267 -8.37 -13.64 -0.72
CA ALA A 267 -8.74 -12.62 -1.69
C ALA A 267 -9.42 -13.15 -2.97
N ASP A 268 -9.43 -14.47 -3.22
CA ASP A 268 -9.79 -15.04 -4.53
C ASP A 268 -11.15 -14.59 -5.05
N GLU A 269 -12.20 -14.62 -4.22
CA GLU A 269 -13.55 -14.26 -4.67
C GLU A 269 -13.68 -12.79 -5.07
N ALA A 270 -13.02 -11.88 -4.33
CA ALA A 270 -12.99 -10.46 -4.66
C ALA A 270 -12.18 -10.20 -5.94
N ILE A 271 -11.11 -10.96 -6.16
CA ILE A 271 -10.33 -10.87 -7.40
C ILE A 271 -11.09 -11.43 -8.59
N ALA A 272 -11.82 -12.54 -8.41
CA ALA A 272 -12.69 -13.08 -9.44
C ALA A 272 -13.79 -12.08 -9.83
N TRP A 273 -14.34 -11.32 -8.87
CA TRP A 273 -15.25 -10.21 -9.17
C TRP A 273 -14.55 -9.13 -10.02
N LEU A 274 -13.34 -8.72 -9.65
CA LEU A 274 -12.57 -7.74 -10.44
C LEU A 274 -12.25 -8.24 -11.85
N ASP A 275 -11.87 -9.50 -12.00
CA ASP A 275 -11.55 -10.07 -13.31
C ASP A 275 -12.81 -10.16 -14.20
N ALA A 276 -13.96 -10.53 -13.64
CA ALA A 276 -15.23 -10.61 -14.37
C ALA A 276 -15.80 -9.25 -14.77
N HIS A 277 -15.65 -8.22 -13.93
CA HIS A 277 -16.31 -6.92 -14.13
C HIS A 277 -15.38 -5.79 -14.59
N VAL A 278 -14.08 -5.89 -14.34
CA VAL A 278 -13.10 -4.84 -14.65
C VAL A 278 -12.12 -5.29 -15.73
N GLY A 279 -11.55 -6.49 -15.58
CA GLY A 279 -10.63 -7.07 -16.55
C GLY A 279 -9.36 -6.24 -16.83
N PRO A 280 -8.57 -6.61 -17.85
CA PRO A 280 -7.41 -5.83 -18.29
C PRO A 280 -7.84 -4.47 -18.86
N SER A 281 -6.92 -3.49 -18.82
CA SER A 281 -7.14 -2.23 -19.53
C SER A 281 -6.99 -2.44 -21.04
N GLU A 282 -7.92 -1.87 -21.79
CA GLU A 282 -7.95 -1.85 -23.27
C GLU A 282 -7.21 -0.63 -23.82
N LEU A 283 -6.85 0.32 -22.95
CA LEU A 283 -6.10 1.50 -23.36
C LEU A 283 -4.64 1.13 -23.68
N PRO A 284 -4.02 1.79 -24.67
CA PRO A 284 -2.60 1.63 -24.91
C PRO A 284 -1.84 1.91 -23.61
N ARG A 285 -0.93 1.02 -23.23
CA ARG A 285 -0.04 1.31 -22.10
C ARG A 285 0.65 2.64 -22.38
N PRO A 286 0.55 3.64 -21.49
CA PRO A 286 1.23 4.90 -21.72
C PRO A 286 2.71 4.57 -21.94
N GLY A 287 3.23 4.95 -23.11
CA GLY A 287 4.62 4.72 -23.46
C GLY A 287 5.50 5.25 -22.34
N ARG A 288 6.46 4.43 -21.88
CA ARG A 288 7.54 4.95 -21.03
C ARG A 288 8.26 6.02 -21.85
N ARG A 289 7.95 7.29 -21.58
CA ARG A 289 8.87 8.39 -21.91
C ARG A 289 10.11 8.28 -21.03
#